data_AF-A0A942BR87-F1
#
_entry.id   AF-A0A942BR87-F1
#
_cell.length_a   1.000
_cell.length_b   1.000
_cell.length_c   1.000
_cell.angle_alpha   90.00
_cell.angle_beta   90.00
_cell.angle_gamma   90.00
#
_symmetry.space_group_name_H-M   'P 1'
#
loop_
_entity.id
_entity.type
_entity.pdbx_description
1 polymer ?
#
loop_
_entity_poly.entity_id
_entity_poly.type
_entity_poly.pdbx_seq_one_letter_code
_entity_poly.pdbx_strand_id
1 'polypeptide(L)' 'MAQPSLQLQEAPPRPAAKPGYVLTGGTKMALIAFVAAVLYLRLITRQRKRKLICDHCGEKNPHHLVNCKRCAAPLFRGE' A
#
# COMPACT_ATOMS: atom_id res chain seq x y z
N MET A 1 -54.31 56.16 4.51
CA MET A 1 -53.45 55.79 5.64
C MET A 1 -52.77 54.48 5.27
N ALA A 2 -51.48 54.54 4.93
CA ALA A 2 -50.72 53.39 4.47
C ALA A 2 -49.95 52.77 5.65
N GLN A 3 -50.28 51.54 5.99
CA GLN A 3 -49.46 50.72 6.88
C GLN A 3 -48.76 49.66 6.02
N PRO A 4 -47.43 49.71 5.87
CA PRO A 4 -46.70 48.69 5.14
C PRO A 4 -46.60 47.46 6.05
N SER A 5 -47.27 46.37 5.66
CA SER A 5 -47.14 45.08 6.31
C SER A 5 -45.70 44.58 6.15
N LEU A 6 -44.95 44.54 7.26
CA LEU A 6 -43.66 43.89 7.38
C LEU A 6 -43.81 42.42 6.96
N GLN A 7 -43.46 42.13 5.72
CA GLN A 7 -43.23 40.79 5.22
C GLN A 7 -42.06 40.23 6.04
N LEU A 8 -42.37 39.32 6.95
CA LEU A 8 -41.37 38.53 7.66
C LEU A 8 -40.70 37.66 6.59
N GLN A 9 -39.63 38.17 6.00
CA GLN A 9 -38.88 37.50 4.95
C GLN A 9 -38.09 36.35 5.60
N GLU A 10 -38.68 35.17 5.56
CA GLU A 10 -38.05 33.94 6.02
C GLU A 10 -36.73 33.76 5.25
N ALA A 11 -35.62 33.83 5.97
CA ALA A 11 -34.29 33.72 5.36
C ALA A 11 -34.20 32.38 4.60
N PRO A 12 -33.64 32.35 3.38
CA PRO A 12 -33.54 31.12 2.61
C PRO A 12 -32.76 30.06 3.42
N PRO A 13 -33.15 28.78 3.37
CA PRO A 13 -32.50 27.73 4.14
C PRO A 13 -31.02 27.71 3.79
N ARG A 14 -30.16 27.91 4.82
CA ARG A 14 -28.70 27.83 4.64
C ARG A 14 -28.36 26.48 3.99
N PRO A 15 -27.54 26.45 2.93
CA PRO A 15 -27.16 25.18 2.33
C PRO A 15 -26.46 24.32 3.39
N ALA A 16 -26.93 23.09 3.54
CA ALA A 16 -26.36 22.14 4.49
C ALA A 16 -24.84 22.00 4.22
N ALA A 17 -24.05 22.22 5.27
CA ALA A 17 -22.61 22.05 5.19
C ALA A 17 -22.30 20.64 4.68
N LYS A 18 -21.49 20.55 3.61
CA LYS A 18 -21.07 19.27 3.02
C LYS A 18 -20.45 18.42 4.14
N PRO A 19 -20.88 17.16 4.34
CA PRO A 19 -20.29 16.33 5.37
C PRO A 19 -18.81 16.17 5.04
N GLY A 20 -17.95 16.68 5.92
CA GLY A 20 -16.51 16.44 5.82
C GLY A 20 -16.25 14.95 5.75
N TYR A 21 -15.23 14.53 5.00
CA TYR A 21 -14.87 13.13 4.90
C TYR A 21 -14.40 12.61 6.26
N VAL A 22 -15.33 12.05 7.04
CA VAL A 22 -15.01 11.32 8.26
C VAL A 22 -14.55 9.95 7.80
N LEU A 23 -13.29 9.59 8.05
CA LEU A 23 -12.81 8.21 7.86
C LEU A 23 -13.66 7.30 8.74
N THR A 24 -14.70 6.71 8.16
CA THR A 24 -15.52 5.66 8.79
C THR A 24 -14.60 4.50 9.15
N GLY A 25 -14.85 3.83 10.28
CA GLY A 25 -13.96 2.78 10.80
C GLY A 25 -13.56 1.72 9.76
N GLY A 26 -14.47 1.38 8.84
CA GLY A 26 -14.19 0.48 7.72
C GLY A 26 -13.11 1.00 6.76
N THR A 27 -13.15 2.29 6.39
CA THR A 27 -12.13 2.91 5.52
C THR A 27 -10.74 2.91 6.16
N LYS A 28 -10.66 3.16 7.46
CA LYS A 28 -9.40 3.10 8.22
C LYS A 28 -8.81 1.68 8.23
N MET A 29 -9.64 0.66 8.48
CA MET A 29 -9.19 -0.73 8.47
C MET A 29 -8.75 -1.18 7.08
N ALA A 30 -9.46 -0.76 6.02
CA ALA A 30 -9.06 -1.03 4.64
C ALA A 30 -7.70 -0.41 4.30
N LEU A 31 -7.46 0.85 4.72
CA LEU A 31 -6.17 1.51 4.54
C LEU A 31 -5.04 0.80 5.28
N ILE A 32 -5.26 0.39 6.54
CA ILE A 32 -4.28 -0.35 7.32
C ILE A 32 -3.94 -1.69 6.64
N ALA A 33 -4.95 -2.44 6.20
CA ALA A 33 -4.77 -3.70 5.49
C ALA A 33 -3.99 -3.52 4.19
N PHE A 34 -4.28 -2.46 3.43
CA PHE A 34 -3.58 -2.14 2.20
C PHE A 34 -2.09 -1.84 2.46
N VAL A 35 -1.79 -0.99 3.44
CA VAL A 35 -0.41 -0.66 3.81
C VAL A 35 0.34 -1.92 4.28
N ALA A 36 -0.30 -2.75 5.11
CA ALA A 36 0.29 -4.01 5.57
C ALA A 36 0.59 -4.97 4.40
N ALA A 37 -0.33 -5.10 3.44
CA ALA A 37 -0.14 -5.93 2.25
C ALA A 37 1.04 -5.45 1.39
N VAL A 38 1.18 -4.13 1.18
CA VAL A 38 2.31 -3.55 0.44
C VAL A 38 3.64 -3.82 1.15
N LEU A 39 3.69 -3.63 2.48
CA LEU A 39 4.90 -3.90 3.27
C LEU A 39 5.28 -5.38 3.21
N TYR A 40 4.29 -6.28 3.34
CA TYR A 40 4.49 -7.72 3.23
C TYR A 40 5.06 -8.13 1.87
N LEU A 41 4.49 -7.60 0.77
CA LEU A 41 5.02 -7.83 -0.58
C LEU A 41 6.45 -7.31 -0.74
N ARG A 42 6.76 -6.12 -0.20
CA ARG A 42 8.14 -5.58 -0.22
C ARG A 42 9.13 -6.46 0.54
N LEU A 43 8.73 -7.03 1.67
CA LEU A 43 9.59 -7.95 2.44
C LEU A 43 9.83 -9.26 1.68
N ILE A 44 8.80 -9.86 1.09
CA ILE A 44 8.94 -11.09 0.31
C ILE A 44 9.84 -10.86 -0.91
N THR A 45 9.61 -9.78 -1.65
CA THR A 45 10.43 -9.46 -2.83
C THR A 45 11.89 -9.22 -2.46
N ARG A 46 12.16 -8.55 -1.34
CA ARG A 46 13.53 -8.41 -0.79
C ARG A 46 14.16 -9.76 -0.46
N GLN A 47 13.41 -10.69 0.13
CA GLN A 47 13.90 -12.05 0.44
C GLN A 47 14.16 -12.89 -0.82
N ARG A 48 13.33 -12.73 -1.86
CA ARG A 48 13.50 -13.41 -3.15
C ARG A 48 14.73 -12.92 -3.90
N LYS A 49 15.01 -11.61 -3.90
CA LYS A 49 16.21 -11.03 -4.54
C LYS A 49 17.53 -11.53 -3.94
N ARG A 50 17.52 -12.11 -2.74
CA ARG A 50 18.72 -12.64 -2.08
C ARG A 50 18.99 -14.12 -2.39
N LYS A 51 18.18 -14.75 -3.25
CA LYS A 51 18.32 -16.19 -3.57
C LYS A 51 18.77 -16.33 -5.02
N LEU A 52 20.02 -16.74 -5.22
CA LEU A 52 20.56 -17.21 -6.50
C LEU A 52 20.21 -18.68 -6.66
N ILE A 53 19.76 -19.08 -7.85
CA ILE A 53 19.52 -20.49 -8.16
C ILE A 53 20.75 -20.99 -8.90
N CYS A 54 21.30 -22.13 -8.48
CA CYS A 54 22.44 -22.73 -9.18
C CYS A 54 22.01 -23.32 -10.53
N ASP A 55 22.66 -22.93 -11.62
CA ASP A 55 22.39 -23.46 -12.97
C ASP A 55 22.67 -24.96 -13.11
N HIS A 56 23.64 -25.49 -12.34
CA HIS A 56 24.04 -26.89 -12.43
C HIS A 56 23.10 -27.86 -11.69
N CYS A 57 22.58 -27.47 -10.53
CA CYS A 57 21.81 -28.39 -9.68
C CYS A 57 20.47 -27.84 -9.18
N GLY A 58 20.11 -26.61 -9.53
CA GLY A 58 18.83 -25.98 -9.17
C GLY A 58 18.70 -25.57 -7.69
N GLU A 59 19.77 -25.66 -6.90
CA GLU A 59 19.72 -25.36 -5.47
C GLU A 59 19.60 -23.85 -5.20
N LYS A 60 18.78 -23.47 -4.21
CA LYS A 60 18.61 -22.06 -3.83
C LYS A 60 19.72 -21.65 -2.87
N ASN A 61 20.65 -20.87 -3.38
CA ASN A 61 21.79 -20.36 -2.63
C ASN A 61 21.58 -18.89 -2.24
N PRO A 62 22.02 -18.47 -1.05
CA PRO A 62 22.03 -17.07 -0.68
C PRO A 62 23.05 -16.27 -1.51
N HIS A 63 22.72 -15.01 -1.79
CA HIS A 63 23.47 -14.12 -2.70
C HIS A 63 24.93 -13.81 -2.30
N HIS A 64 25.33 -14.11 -1.05
CA HIS A 64 26.69 -13.90 -0.56
C HIS A 64 27.64 -15.07 -0.88
N LEU A 65 27.12 -16.18 -1.40
CA LEU A 65 27.95 -17.32 -1.75
C LEU A 65 28.43 -17.21 -3.20
N VAL A 66 29.71 -17.50 -3.38
CA VAL A 66 30.36 -17.60 -4.68
C VAL A 66 30.09 -18.93 -5.35
N ASN A 67 29.96 -19.99 -4.54
CA ASN A 67 29.79 -21.35 -4.98
C ASN A 67 28.50 -21.94 -4.39
N CYS A 68 27.88 -22.84 -5.14
CA CYS A 68 26.68 -23.55 -4.68
C CYS A 68 27.01 -24.42 -3.47
N LYS A 69 26.19 -24.36 -2.41
CA LYS A 69 26.35 -25.19 -1.19
C LYS A 69 26.31 -26.69 -1.46
N ARG A 70 25.61 -27.11 -2.53
CA ARG A 70 25.36 -28.51 -2.85
C ARG A 70 26.38 -29.11 -3.81
N CYS A 71 26.60 -28.50 -4.97
CA CYS A 71 27.47 -29.03 -6.02
C CYS A 71 28.81 -28.29 -6.15
N ALA A 72 29.07 -27.27 -5.32
CA ALA A 72 30.26 -26.41 -5.36
C ALA A 72 30.48 -25.64 -6.69
N ALA A 73 29.55 -25.72 -7.64
CA ALA A 73 29.61 -24.98 -8.91
C ALA A 73 29.57 -23.46 -8.67
N PRO A 74 30.27 -22.65 -9.49
CA PRO A 74 30.23 -21.20 -9.39
C PRO A 74 28.80 -20.69 -9.66
N LEU A 75 28.34 -19.76 -8.83
CA LEU A 75 27.01 -19.13 -8.93
C LEU A 75 27.01 -17.87 -9.80
N PHE A 76 28.19 -17.37 -10.17
CA PHE A 76 28.36 -16.22 -11.03
C PHE A 76 28.84 -16.68 -12.41
N ARG A 77 28.14 -16.27 -13.47
CA ARG A 77 28.73 -16.24 -14.82
C ARG A 77 29.54 -14.96 -14.86
N GLY A 78 30.87 -15.07 -14.89
CA GLY A 78 31.73 -13.93 -15.14
C GLY A 78 31.35 -13.30 -16.48
N GLU A 79 31.09 -12.00 -16.46
CA GLU A 79 31.06 -11.16 -17.66
C GLU A 79 32.48 -10.98 -18.20
#